data_AF-S4RQL0-F1
#
_entry.id   AF-S4RQL0-F1
#
_cell.length_a   1.000
_cell.length_b   1.000
_cell.length_c   1.000
_cell.angle_alpha   90.00
_cell.angle_beta   90.00
_cell.angle_gamma   90.00
#
_symmetry.space_group_name_H-M   'P 1'
#
loop_
_entity.id
_entity.type
_entity.pdbx_description
1 polymer ?
#
loop_
_entity_poly.entity_id
_entity_poly.type
_entity_poly.pdbx_seq_one_letter_code
_entity_poly.pdbx_strand_id
1 'polypeptide(L)'
;SSNLPTQLLNFLKMLKKMLNSPVMATNGIDKNLLHLSGTIPVIYEGVEYNMPVRLWLPESFPYSPPLAFVQPTQDMILNPGHHVDSRGRVYLPYLQHWTHPNSTTCGLLQAMADV
;
A
#
# COMPACT_ATOMS: atom_id res chain seq x y z
N SER A 1 -0.54 -13.63 22.90
CA SER A 1 0.31 -12.42 22.87
C SER A 1 1.67 -12.68 22.19
N SER A 2 1.72 -13.35 21.03
CA SER A 2 2.96 -13.99 20.54
C SER A 2 3.29 -13.80 19.06
N ASN A 3 2.85 -12.72 18.40
CA ASN A 3 3.08 -12.56 16.95
C ASN A 3 3.77 -11.26 16.51
N LEU A 4 4.07 -10.34 17.43
CA LEU A 4 4.72 -9.06 17.08
C LEU A 4 6.08 -9.23 16.36
N PRO A 5 6.97 -10.18 16.75
CA PRO A 5 8.23 -10.40 16.04
C PRO A 5 8.03 -10.97 14.63
N THR A 6 7.04 -11.83 14.46
CA THR A 6 6.71 -12.48 13.18
C THR A 6 6.06 -11.49 12.21
N GLN A 7 5.13 -10.66 12.69
CA GLN A 7 4.51 -9.59 11.92
C GLN A 7 5.56 -8.56 11.46
N LEU A 8 6.42 -8.12 12.38
CA LEU A 8 7.52 -7.21 12.04
C LEU A 8 8.51 -7.83 11.04
N LEU A 9 8.87 -9.10 11.21
CA LEU A 9 9.76 -9.81 10.29
C LEU A 9 9.14 -9.98 8.90
N ASN A 10 7.85 -10.32 8.83
CA ASN A 10 7.12 -10.44 7.56
C ASN A 10 6.99 -9.08 6.87
N PHE A 11 6.75 -8.03 7.65
CA PHE A 11 6.70 -6.66 7.17
C PHE A 11 8.06 -6.19 6.62
N LEU A 12 9.18 -6.49 7.31
CA LEU A 12 10.52 -6.19 6.83
C LEU A 12 10.89 -7.00 5.56
N LYS A 13 10.49 -8.28 5.48
CA LYS A 13 10.67 -9.10 4.28
C LYS A 13 9.88 -8.56 3.10
N MET A 14 8.65 -8.10 3.33
CA MET A 14 7.81 -7.43 2.34
C MET A 14 8.48 -6.14 1.84
N LEU A 15 8.91 -5.25 2.74
CA LEU A 15 9.61 -4.01 2.38
C LEU A 15 10.84 -4.30 1.51
N LYS A 16 11.65 -5.29 1.89
CA LYS A 16 12.82 -5.69 1.10
C LYS A 16 12.45 -6.20 -0.30
N LYS A 17 11.35 -6.94 -0.43
CA LYS A 17 10.84 -7.42 -1.72
C LYS A 17 10.30 -6.28 -2.59
N MET A 18 9.59 -5.32 -1.98
CA MET A 18 9.05 -4.15 -2.68
C MET A 18 10.16 -3.19 -3.16
N LEU A 19 11.19 -2.97 -2.35
CA LEU A 19 12.34 -2.14 -2.71
C LEU A 19 13.21 -2.77 -3.82
N ASN A 20 13.31 -4.10 -3.84
CA ASN A 20 14.09 -4.83 -4.83
C ASN A 20 13.34 -5.11 -6.15
N SER A 21 12.07 -4.69 -6.27
CA SER A 21 11.28 -4.83 -7.49
C SER A 21 10.78 -3.46 -7.96
N PRO A 22 11.67 -2.53 -8.36
CA PRO A 22 11.25 -1.32 -9.04
C PRO A 22 10.64 -1.73 -10.37
N VAL A 23 9.31 -1.80 -10.43
CA VAL A 23 8.61 -1.98 -11.70
C VAL A 23 8.47 -0.59 -12.29
N MET A 24 9.20 -0.32 -13.36
CA MET A 24 9.06 0.92 -14.12
C MET A 24 7.82 0.78 -14.99
N ALA A 25 6.78 1.56 -14.74
CA ALA A 25 5.62 1.62 -15.60
C ALA A 25 5.80 2.75 -16.62
N THR A 26 5.89 2.40 -17.90
CA THR A 26 6.01 3.35 -19.00
C THR A 26 4.62 3.63 -19.58
N ASN A 27 3.95 4.67 -19.10
CA ASN A 27 2.72 5.17 -19.70
C ASN A 27 3.03 6.37 -20.59
N GLY A 28 3.61 6.11 -21.78
CA GLY A 28 3.60 6.94 -23.00
C GLY A 28 4.07 8.40 -22.95
N ILE A 29 4.32 8.94 -21.77
CA ILE A 29 4.77 10.30 -21.46
C ILE A 29 5.82 10.08 -20.38
N ASP A 30 7.09 10.17 -20.76
CA ASP A 30 8.25 9.83 -19.92
C ASP A 30 8.21 10.48 -18.53
N LYS A 31 7.65 9.76 -17.56
CA LYS A 31 7.92 9.95 -16.13
C LYS A 31 8.17 8.59 -15.53
N ASN A 32 9.43 8.36 -15.17
CA ASN A 32 9.90 7.21 -14.40
C ASN A 32 9.27 7.24 -13.00
N LEU A 33 8.03 6.78 -12.86
CA LEU A 33 7.38 6.70 -11.56
C LEU A 33 7.81 5.40 -10.87
N LEU A 34 8.51 5.56 -9.75
CA LEU A 34 8.81 4.46 -8.85
C LEU A 34 7.51 4.01 -8.19
N HIS A 35 7.22 2.72 -8.26
CA HIS A 35 6.14 2.16 -7.47
C HIS A 35 6.58 0.91 -6.73
N LEU A 36 6.01 0.74 -5.55
CA LEU A 36 6.18 -0.40 -4.69
C LEU A 36 4.93 -1.28 -4.86
N SER A 37 5.09 -2.54 -5.23
CA SER A 37 3.99 -3.51 -5.29
C SER A 37 4.24 -4.69 -4.35
N GLY A 38 3.21 -5.12 -3.62
CA GLY A 38 3.30 -6.20 -2.65
C GLY A 38 1.92 -6.62 -2.16
N THR A 39 1.87 -7.37 -1.07
CA THR A 39 0.63 -7.78 -0.42
C THR A 39 0.70 -7.48 1.07
N ILE A 40 -0.37 -6.94 1.65
CA ILE A 40 -0.49 -6.77 3.11
C ILE A 40 -1.51 -7.77 3.68
N PRO A 41 -1.27 -8.33 4.87
CA PRO A 41 -2.26 -9.15 5.55
C PRO A 41 -3.39 -8.25 6.06
N VAL A 42 -4.64 -8.60 5.76
CA VAL A 42 -5.85 -7.91 6.22
C VAL A 42 -6.82 -8.94 6.80
N ILE A 43 -7.56 -8.58 7.85
CA ILE A 43 -8.61 -9.44 8.41
C ILE A 43 -9.95 -8.97 7.85
N TYR A 44 -10.61 -9.83 7.09
CA TYR A 44 -11.95 -9.58 6.58
C TYR A 44 -12.88 -10.70 7.06
N GLU A 45 -13.97 -10.34 7.74
CA GLU A 45 -14.92 -11.30 8.33
C GLU A 45 -14.26 -12.42 9.18
N GLY A 46 -13.19 -12.06 9.90
CA GLY A 46 -12.47 -12.99 10.80
C GLY A 46 -11.46 -13.91 10.09
N VAL A 47 -11.29 -13.78 8.77
CA VAL A 47 -10.31 -14.54 7.98
C VAL A 47 -9.19 -13.61 7.52
N GLU A 48 -7.93 -14.08 7.60
CA GLU A 48 -6.77 -13.33 7.11
C GLU A 48 -6.59 -13.54 5.61
N TYR A 49 -6.48 -12.44 4.86
CA TYR A 49 -6.25 -12.41 3.42
C TYR A 49 -5.01 -11.59 3.08
N ASN A 50 -4.30 -11.98 2.02
CA ASN A 50 -3.19 -11.20 1.48
C ASN A 50 -3.72 -10.23 0.42
N MET A 51 -3.99 -8.98 0.81
CA MET A 51 -4.50 -7.94 -0.08
C MET A 51 -3.36 -7.37 -0.94
N PRO A 52 -3.42 -7.46 -2.28
CA PRO A 52 -2.40 -6.86 -3.14
C PRO A 52 -2.52 -5.34 -3.13
N VAL A 53 -1.38 -4.66 -2.91
CA VAL A 53 -1.28 -3.21 -2.79
C VAL A 53 -0.18 -2.69 -3.69
N ARG A 54 -0.44 -1.53 -4.29
CA ARG A 54 0.53 -0.76 -5.07
C ARG A 54 0.61 0.67 -4.54
N LEU A 55 1.81 1.12 -4.22
CA LEU A 55 2.11 2.49 -3.83
C LEU A 55 2.94 3.15 -4.93
N TRP A 56 2.42 4.19 -5.56
CA TRP A 56 3.18 5.02 -6.48
C TRP A 56 3.81 6.19 -5.72
N LEU A 57 5.11 6.36 -5.88
CA LEU A 57 5.86 7.41 -5.21
C LEU A 57 6.00 8.60 -6.16
N PRO A 58 5.52 9.80 -5.79
CA PRO A 58 5.81 11.00 -6.56
C PRO A 58 7.29 11.38 -6.42
N GLU A 59 7.80 12.21 -7.34
CA GLU A 59 9.17 12.75 -7.28
C GLU A 59 9.45 13.52 -5.98
N SER A 60 8.42 14.13 -5.38
CA SER A 60 8.50 14.87 -4.13
C SER A 60 8.41 14.00 -2.86
N PHE A 61 8.31 12.67 -3.00
CA PHE A 61 8.34 11.77 -1.86
C PHE A 61 9.70 11.87 -1.13
N PRO A 62 9.75 11.89 0.22
CA PRO A 62 8.65 11.65 1.16
C PRO A 62 7.85 12.90 1.58
N TYR A 63 8.11 14.08 1.02
CA TYR A 63 7.40 15.31 1.40
C TYR A 63 5.97 15.38 0.86
N SER A 64 5.65 14.61 -0.18
CA SER A 64 4.26 14.36 -0.61
C SER A 64 3.87 12.90 -0.38
N PRO A 65 2.58 12.62 -0.11
CA PRO A 65 2.11 11.25 0.09
C PRO A 65 2.25 10.41 -1.19
N PRO A 66 2.43 9.08 -1.04
CA PRO A 66 2.30 8.17 -2.18
C PRO A 66 0.84 8.08 -2.64
N LEU A 67 0.62 7.68 -3.88
CA LEU A 67 -0.70 7.24 -4.34
C LEU A 67 -0.85 5.75 -4.03
N ALA A 68 -1.82 5.39 -3.21
CA ALA A 68 -2.07 4.01 -2.82
C ALA A 68 -3.23 3.39 -3.60
N PHE A 69 -3.08 2.12 -3.97
CA PHE A 69 -4.08 1.34 -4.69
C PHE A 69 -4.15 -0.07 -4.11
N VAL A 70 -5.36 -0.62 -4.02
CA VAL A 70 -5.60 -2.05 -3.91
C VAL A 70 -5.76 -2.64 -5.31
N GLN A 71 -5.19 -3.82 -5.54
CA GLN A 71 -5.29 -4.52 -6.82
C GLN A 71 -6.00 -5.87 -6.58
N PRO A 72 -7.33 -5.94 -6.74
CA PRO A 72 -8.03 -7.22 -6.60
C PRO A 72 -7.47 -8.25 -7.59
N THR A 73 -7.29 -9.49 -7.15
CA THR A 73 -7.07 -10.61 -8.06
C THR A 73 -8.36 -10.96 -8.81
N GLN A 74 -8.28 -11.84 -9.80
CA GLN A 74 -9.42 -12.21 -10.65
C GLN A 74 -10.61 -12.78 -9.86
N ASP A 75 -10.34 -13.36 -8.68
CA ASP A 75 -11.35 -13.93 -7.78
C ASP A 75 -11.78 -12.97 -6.66
N MET A 76 -11.20 -11.76 -6.58
CA MET A 76 -11.53 -10.75 -5.58
C MET A 76 -12.52 -9.73 -6.13
N ILE A 77 -13.60 -9.50 -5.40
CA ILE A 77 -14.51 -8.39 -5.67
C ILE A 77 -14.03 -7.19 -4.87
N LEU A 78 -13.60 -6.14 -5.57
CA LEU A 78 -13.39 -4.85 -4.94
C LEU A 78 -14.74 -4.32 -4.48
N ASN A 79 -14.86 -3.98 -3.20
CA ASN A 79 -16.05 -3.33 -2.67
C ASN A 79 -15.75 -1.83 -2.48
N PRO A 80 -16.14 -0.96 -3.43
CA PRO A 80 -15.89 0.47 -3.31
C PRO A 80 -16.64 1.03 -2.10
N GLY A 81 -16.01 1.91 -1.35
CA GLY A 81 -16.56 2.48 -0.13
C GLY A 81 -15.94 3.82 0.20
N HIS A 82 -16.05 4.23 1.46
CA HIS A 82 -15.52 5.52 1.92
C HIS A 82 -14.01 5.69 1.70
N HIS A 83 -13.27 4.58 1.71
CA HIS A 83 -11.80 4.60 1.65
C HIS A 83 -11.23 4.10 0.33
N VAL A 84 -12.04 3.52 -0.56
CA VAL A 84 -11.56 2.93 -1.81
C VAL A 84 -12.54 3.20 -2.93
N ASP A 85 -12.06 3.75 -4.06
CA ASP A 85 -12.90 3.98 -5.24
C ASP A 85 -13.04 2.74 -6.14
N SER A 86 -13.86 2.84 -7.18
CA SER A 86 -14.09 1.76 -8.16
C SER A 86 -12.85 1.33 -8.96
N ARG A 87 -11.78 2.13 -8.95
CA ARG A 87 -10.49 1.81 -9.59
C ARG A 87 -9.47 1.25 -8.60
N GLY A 88 -9.89 1.02 -7.36
CA GLY A 88 -9.03 0.52 -6.29
C GLY A 88 -8.15 1.61 -5.67
N ARG A 89 -8.34 2.89 -5.99
CA ARG A 89 -7.55 3.96 -5.37
C ARG A 89 -7.99 4.17 -3.94
N VAL A 90 -7.01 4.26 -3.06
CA VAL A 90 -7.19 4.38 -1.62
C VAL A 90 -7.18 5.85 -1.19
N TYR A 91 -8.16 6.20 -0.36
CA TYR A 91 -8.38 7.51 0.22
C TYR A 91 -8.50 7.35 1.74
N LEU A 92 -7.43 7.67 2.47
CA LEU A 92 -7.39 7.58 3.92
C LEU A 92 -7.09 8.94 4.54
N PRO A 93 -7.64 9.26 5.72
CA PRO A 93 -7.21 10.43 6.49
C PRO A 93 -5.70 10.48 6.70
N TYR A 94 -5.04 9.32 6.81
CA TYR A 94 -3.58 9.22 6.90
C TYR A 94 -2.85 9.84 5.69
N LEU A 95 -3.40 9.66 4.47
CA LEU A 95 -2.85 10.27 3.25
C LEU A 95 -3.12 11.78 3.20
N GLN A 96 -4.29 12.21 3.69
CA GLN A 96 -4.68 13.63 3.73
C GLN A 96 -3.80 14.44 4.71
N HIS A 97 -3.42 13.84 5.84
CA HIS A 97 -2.58 14.45 6.86
C HIS A 97 -1.11 14.04 6.75
N TRP A 98 -0.68 13.58 5.58
CA TRP A 98 0.69 13.12 5.36
C TRP A 98 1.69 14.24 5.62
N THR A 99 2.57 14.03 6.59
CA THR A 99 3.59 15.01 7.00
C THR A 99 4.92 14.30 7.24
N HIS A 100 5.93 14.58 6.42
CA HIS A 100 7.28 14.10 6.70
C HIS A 100 7.88 14.85 7.90
N PRO A 101 8.57 14.18 8.86
CA PRO A 101 8.89 12.75 8.91
C PRO A 101 7.89 11.87 9.68
N ASN A 102 6.79 12.43 10.18
CA ASN A 102 5.82 11.72 11.02
C ASN A 102 5.04 10.63 10.27
N SER A 103 4.80 10.83 8.98
CA SER A 103 4.13 9.88 8.11
C SER A 103 5.13 9.00 7.37
N THR A 104 4.84 7.70 7.34
CA THR A 104 5.70 6.68 6.70
C THR A 104 4.86 5.74 5.84
N THR A 105 5.51 5.09 4.88
CA THR A 105 4.86 4.02 4.09
C THR A 105 4.41 2.87 4.99
N CYS A 106 5.14 2.58 6.06
CA CYS A 106 4.74 1.60 7.07
C CYS A 106 3.45 1.98 7.77
N GLY A 107 3.34 3.22 8.24
CA GLY A 107 2.12 3.72 8.88
C GLY A 107 0.94 3.74 7.91
N LEU A 108 1.18 4.05 6.63
CA LEU A 108 0.15 3.95 5.60
C LEU A 108 -0.32 2.51 5.40
N LEU A 109 0.58 1.55 5.26
CA LEU A 109 0.22 0.13 5.07
C LEU A 109 -0.53 -0.43 6.28
N GLN A 110 -0.19 0.01 7.50
CA GLN A 110 -0.95 -0.32 8.70
C GLN A 110 -2.36 0.28 8.64
N ALA A 111 -2.46 1.58 8.33
CA ALA A 111 -3.75 2.26 8.21
C ALA A 111 -4.65 1.63 7.13
N MET A 112 -4.06 1.05 6.07
CA MET A 112 -4.78 0.29 5.04
C MET A 112 -5.25 -1.08 5.51
N ALA A 113 -4.57 -1.71 6.47
CA ALA A 113 -4.96 -3.01 7.02
C ALA A 113 -6.07 -2.89 8.09
N ASP A 114 -6.23 -1.70 8.67
CA ASP A 114 -7.19 -1.41 9.74
C ASP A 114 -8.56 -0.91 9.25
N VAL A 115 -8.74 -0.72 7.93
CA VAL A 115 -10.02 -0.39 7.27
C VAL A 115 -10.69 -1.59 6.65
#